data_AF-A0A3E2CRV4-F1
#
_entry.id   AF-A0A3E2CRV4-F1
#
_cell.length_a   1.000
_cell.length_b   1.000
_cell.length_c   1.000
_cell.angle_alpha   90.00
_cell.angle_beta   90.00
_cell.angle_gamma   90.00
#
_symmetry.space_group_name_H-M   'P 1'
#
loop_
_entity.id
_entity.type
_entity.pdbx_description
1 polymer ?
#
loop_
_entity_poly.entity_id
_entity_poly.type
_entity_poly.pdbx_seq_one_letter_code
_entity_poly.pdbx_strand_id
1 'polypeptide(L)'
;IETNSANDGFKLSFANPGCLRMPVEVALAGGFSDSRNPALLKMFALISVVERAGSGFDAMRAGCDWAGIRYPMLSESFNPDRTTLEFFVSDKNNFVSGSSKNKTELNANSLNLVNGTYNSELTTNSLSQDSNNSHKRMSVDDCYKKIIEAVHNHGTIKREQVQNILNVGSTKAKQLLSDLVSRGDISVCGKGRATTYVFNRS
;
A
#
# COMPACT_ATOMS: atom_id res chain seq x y z
N ILE A 1 38.68 5.98 -35.43
CA ILE A 1 37.72 5.17 -34.65
C ILE A 1 37.38 5.99 -33.43
N GLU A 2 36.32 6.79 -33.50
CA GLU A 2 35.70 7.42 -32.32
C GLU A 2 34.19 7.29 -32.54
N THR A 3 33.57 6.41 -31.79
CA THR A 3 32.15 6.10 -31.86
C THR A 3 31.36 7.14 -31.07
N ASN A 4 30.46 7.82 -31.77
CA ASN A 4 29.39 8.69 -31.27
C ASN A 4 28.87 8.37 -29.84
N SER A 5 29.17 9.24 -28.87
CA SER A 5 28.46 9.30 -27.57
C SER A 5 27.37 10.38 -27.62
N ALA A 6 26.28 10.11 -28.34
CA ALA A 6 25.07 10.92 -28.33
C ALA A 6 23.90 10.14 -27.71
N ASN A 7 24.07 9.72 -26.45
CA ASN A 7 23.05 9.07 -25.63
C ASN A 7 23.09 9.63 -24.20
N ASP A 8 23.07 10.97 -24.05
CA ASP A 8 23.24 11.59 -22.74
C ASP A 8 21.86 11.79 -22.07
N GLY A 9 21.48 10.83 -21.23
CA GLY A 9 20.35 11.01 -20.33
C GLY A 9 20.68 12.03 -19.24
N PHE A 10 19.67 12.48 -18.49
CA PHE A 10 19.87 13.33 -17.31
C PHE A 10 19.31 12.69 -16.05
N LYS A 11 19.87 13.10 -14.90
CA LYS A 11 19.41 12.71 -13.57
C LYS A 11 18.63 13.86 -12.94
N LEU A 12 17.40 13.60 -12.51
CA LEU A 12 16.61 14.53 -11.72
C LEU A 12 16.64 14.10 -10.24
N SER A 13 17.05 15.00 -9.35
CA SER A 13 17.23 14.70 -7.92
C SER A 13 16.44 15.68 -7.06
N PHE A 14 15.67 15.13 -6.12
CA PHE A 14 14.94 15.88 -5.10
C PHE A 14 15.55 15.55 -3.74
N ALA A 15 16.15 16.54 -3.07
CA ALA A 15 16.81 16.35 -1.78
C ALA A 15 16.14 17.20 -0.69
N ASN A 16 15.64 16.54 0.35
CA ASN A 16 14.98 17.17 1.49
C ASN A 16 15.80 16.94 2.78
N PRO A 17 16.00 17.95 3.65
CA PRO A 17 16.52 17.71 5.01
C PRO A 17 15.71 16.67 5.80
N GLY A 18 16.43 15.93 6.64
CA GLY A 18 15.88 14.88 7.49
C GLY A 18 15.76 13.53 6.78
N CYS A 19 15.69 12.48 7.59
CA CYS A 19 15.58 11.08 7.18
C CYS A 19 14.13 10.67 6.90
N LEU A 20 13.83 9.43 6.57
CA LEU A 20 12.50 8.85 6.52
C LEU A 20 12.06 8.46 7.94
N ARG A 21 10.75 8.34 8.14
CA ARG A 21 10.16 7.82 9.39
C ARG A 21 9.88 6.31 9.34
N MET A 22 10.23 5.69 8.22
CA MET A 22 10.08 4.27 7.95
C MET A 22 11.28 3.82 7.10
N PRO A 23 11.61 2.51 7.10
CA PRO A 23 12.64 2.00 6.22
C PRO A 23 12.37 2.33 4.75
N VAL A 24 13.44 2.54 3.97
CA VAL A 24 13.38 2.85 2.53
C VAL A 24 12.55 1.81 1.78
N GLU A 25 12.70 0.53 2.10
CA GLU A 25 11.98 -0.58 1.45
C GLU A 25 10.47 -0.48 1.70
N VAL A 26 10.06 -0.06 2.90
CA VAL A 26 8.66 0.13 3.26
C VAL A 26 8.07 1.34 2.53
N ALA A 27 8.83 2.42 2.39
CA ALA A 27 8.42 3.59 1.62
C ALA A 27 8.26 3.24 0.12
N LEU A 28 9.23 2.52 -0.46
CA LEU A 28 9.23 2.08 -1.85
C LEU A 28 8.13 1.05 -2.16
N ALA A 29 7.77 0.20 -1.19
CA ALA A 29 6.69 -0.77 -1.36
C ALA A 29 5.35 -0.08 -1.67
N GLY A 30 5.14 1.12 -1.11
CA GLY A 30 3.88 1.87 -1.24
C GLY A 30 2.80 1.34 -0.30
N GLY A 31 1.65 2.02 -0.29
CA GLY A 31 0.50 1.66 0.52
C GLY A 31 0.64 1.89 2.04
N PHE A 32 1.83 2.32 2.48
CA PHE A 32 2.14 2.81 3.82
C PHE A 32 2.26 4.33 3.81
N SER A 33 1.65 5.01 4.79
CA SER A 33 1.92 6.43 5.00
C SER A 33 2.13 6.75 6.49
N ASP A 34 3.31 7.24 6.84
CA ASP A 34 3.60 7.93 8.11
C ASP A 34 4.08 9.35 7.81
N SER A 35 3.13 10.28 7.75
CA SER A 35 3.38 11.67 7.41
C SER A 35 3.93 12.44 8.62
N ARG A 36 5.02 13.20 8.44
CA ARG A 36 5.55 14.10 9.48
C ARG A 36 4.55 15.15 9.94
N ASN A 37 3.85 15.76 8.99
CA ASN A 37 2.88 16.80 9.26
C ASN A 37 1.53 16.42 8.63
N PRO A 38 0.66 15.71 9.37
CA PRO A 38 -0.66 15.30 8.89
C PRO A 38 -1.55 16.49 8.51
N ALA A 39 -1.38 17.65 9.16
CA ALA A 39 -2.15 18.86 8.85
C ALA A 39 -1.76 19.43 7.48
N LEU A 40 -0.47 19.54 7.18
CA LEU A 40 0.00 19.95 5.84
C LEU A 40 -0.43 18.95 4.77
N LEU A 41 -0.32 17.64 5.03
CA LEU A 41 -0.81 16.62 4.11
C LEU A 41 -2.31 16.80 3.81
N LYS A 42 -3.12 17.09 4.85
CA LYS A 42 -4.55 17.38 4.71
C LYS A 42 -4.80 18.66 3.90
N MET A 43 -4.01 19.72 4.09
CA MET A 43 -4.13 20.95 3.30
C MET A 43 -3.89 20.70 1.81
N PHE A 44 -2.81 19.98 1.46
CA PHE A 44 -2.53 19.63 0.06
C PHE A 44 -3.60 18.73 -0.57
N ALA A 45 -4.19 17.81 0.21
CA ALA A 45 -5.30 16.99 -0.24
C ALA A 45 -6.57 17.83 -0.52
N LEU A 46 -6.86 18.85 0.31
CA LEU A 46 -8.03 19.72 0.14
C LEU A 46 -7.97 20.57 -1.13
N ILE A 47 -6.77 20.96 -1.57
CA ILE A 47 -6.56 21.67 -2.84
C ILE A 47 -6.30 20.73 -4.03
N SER A 48 -6.52 19.42 -3.84
CA SER A 48 -6.38 18.38 -4.87
C SER A 48 -5.00 18.31 -5.54
N VAL A 49 -3.94 18.77 -4.87
CA VAL A 49 -2.55 18.63 -5.33
C VAL A 49 -2.00 17.24 -5.00
N VAL A 50 -2.57 16.56 -4.02
CA VAL A 50 -2.21 15.20 -3.62
C VAL A 50 -3.45 14.32 -3.59
N GLU A 51 -3.42 13.20 -4.31
CA GLU A 51 -4.56 12.28 -4.43
C GLU A 51 -4.81 11.50 -3.13
N ARG A 52 -3.85 10.64 -2.74
CA ARG A 52 -3.96 9.71 -1.61
C ARG A 52 -2.61 9.47 -0.94
N ALA A 53 -2.59 9.57 0.39
CA ALA A 53 -1.43 9.24 1.20
C ALA A 53 -0.97 7.79 0.97
N GLY A 54 0.34 7.58 0.79
CA GLY A 54 0.94 6.24 0.59
C GLY A 54 0.91 5.71 -0.85
N SER A 55 0.21 6.36 -1.78
CA SER A 55 0.16 5.94 -3.19
C SER A 55 1.20 6.59 -4.10
N GLY A 56 1.99 7.54 -3.58
CA GLY A 56 2.92 8.33 -4.38
C GLY A 56 3.95 7.47 -5.12
N PHE A 57 4.51 6.44 -4.48
CA PHE A 57 5.45 5.52 -5.13
C PHE A 57 4.79 4.63 -6.19
N ASP A 58 3.50 4.30 -6.03
CA ASP A 58 2.75 3.58 -7.06
C ASP A 58 2.59 4.43 -8.32
N ALA A 59 2.22 5.71 -8.15
CA ALA A 59 2.10 6.66 -9.25
C ALA A 59 3.45 6.91 -9.95
N MET A 60 4.53 7.05 -9.19
CA MET A 60 5.88 7.22 -9.75
C MET A 60 6.32 5.98 -10.55
N ARG A 61 6.05 4.76 -10.06
CA ARG A 61 6.34 3.52 -10.80
C ARG A 61 5.54 3.44 -12.09
N ALA A 62 4.23 3.69 -12.04
CA ALA A 62 3.38 3.69 -13.23
C ALA A 62 3.85 4.72 -14.28
N GLY A 63 4.29 5.91 -13.86
CA GLY A 63 4.88 6.90 -14.74
C GLY A 63 6.20 6.45 -15.36
N CYS A 64 7.04 5.75 -14.59
CA CYS A 64 8.29 5.17 -15.10
C CYS A 64 8.04 4.03 -16.10
N ASP A 65 7.08 3.15 -15.82
CA ASP A 65 6.67 2.06 -16.73
C ASP A 65 6.13 2.62 -18.04
N TRP A 66 5.26 3.62 -17.96
CA TRP A 66 4.73 4.33 -19.13
C TRP A 66 5.84 4.97 -19.97
N ALA A 67 6.85 5.56 -19.33
CA ALA A 67 8.00 6.17 -19.99
C ALA A 67 9.10 5.17 -20.39
N GLY A 68 9.00 3.90 -19.98
CA GLY A 68 10.04 2.90 -20.21
C GLY A 68 11.37 3.22 -19.52
N ILE A 69 11.35 3.94 -18.39
CA ILE A 69 12.55 4.31 -17.62
C ILE A 69 12.66 3.51 -16.33
N ARG A 70 13.85 3.52 -15.72
CA ARG A 70 14.08 2.88 -14.43
C ARG A 70 13.25 3.57 -13.33
N TYR A 71 12.71 2.77 -12.40
CA TYR A 71 12.09 3.26 -11.17
C TYR A 71 13.00 4.19 -10.35
N PRO A 72 12.41 5.14 -9.62
CA PRO A 72 13.20 6.08 -8.84
C PRO A 72 13.97 5.39 -7.73
N MET A 73 15.14 5.94 -7.41
CA MET A 73 15.96 5.50 -6.29
C MET A 73 15.70 6.42 -5.09
N LEU A 74 15.32 5.84 -3.96
CA LEU A 74 15.19 6.53 -2.68
C LEU A 74 16.39 6.17 -1.81
N SER A 75 17.08 7.17 -1.27
CA SER A 75 18.24 6.97 -0.39
C SER A 75 18.26 7.98 0.75
N GLU A 76 18.98 7.63 1.80
CA GLU A 76 19.22 8.48 2.96
C GLU A 76 20.72 8.67 3.16
N SER A 77 21.13 9.88 3.49
CA SER A 77 22.47 10.17 3.99
C SER A 77 22.38 10.72 5.40
N PHE A 78 23.36 10.36 6.22
CA PHE A 78 23.50 10.84 7.59
C PHE A 78 24.73 11.77 7.65
N ASN A 79 24.63 12.88 8.37
CA ASN A 79 25.66 13.93 8.49
C ASN A 79 25.94 14.75 7.19
N PRO A 80 25.06 15.70 6.80
CA PRO A 80 23.78 16.01 7.43
C PRO A 80 22.66 15.06 6.92
N ASP A 81 21.63 14.92 7.75
CA ASP A 81 20.48 14.10 7.43
C ASP A 81 19.76 14.61 6.18
N ARG A 82 19.69 13.77 5.15
CA ARG A 82 18.97 14.05 3.91
C ARG A 82 18.28 12.80 3.39
N THR A 83 17.05 12.98 2.93
CA THR A 83 16.34 12.02 2.09
C THR A 83 16.44 12.49 0.64
N THR A 84 16.90 11.63 -0.25
CA THR A 84 17.08 11.94 -1.68
C THR A 84 16.27 10.98 -2.54
N LEU A 85 15.49 11.52 -3.48
CA LEU A 85 14.76 10.79 -4.50
C LEU A 85 15.33 11.12 -5.88
N GLU A 86 15.77 10.10 -6.62
CA GLU A 86 16.44 10.29 -7.92
C GLU A 86 15.73 9.55 -9.05
N PHE A 87 15.54 10.23 -10.18
CA PHE A 87 15.05 9.68 -11.44
C PHE A 87 16.16 9.73 -12.49
N PHE A 88 16.26 8.67 -13.30
CA PHE A 88 17.22 8.56 -14.39
C PHE A 88 16.48 8.57 -15.71
N VAL A 89 16.46 9.73 -16.37
CA VAL A 89 15.76 9.91 -17.65
C VAL A 89 16.78 9.72 -18.76
N SER A 90 16.54 8.77 -19.65
CA SER A 90 17.36 8.62 -20.86
C SER A 90 16.68 9.32 -22.03
N ASP A 91 17.45 9.97 -22.90
CA ASP A 91 16.93 10.69 -24.07
C ASP A 91 16.40 9.76 -25.19
N LYS A 92 16.13 8.49 -24.85
CA LYS A 92 15.58 7.56 -25.82
C LYS A 92 14.12 7.89 -26.02
N ASN A 93 13.83 8.43 -27.21
CA ASN A 93 12.54 8.41 -27.91
C ASN A 93 11.95 6.99 -28.10
N ASN A 94 12.21 6.04 -27.19
CA ASN A 94 11.50 4.76 -27.12
C ASN A 94 10.14 5.00 -26.47
N PHE A 95 9.33 5.84 -27.10
CA PHE A 95 7.90 5.66 -27.04
C PHE A 95 7.67 4.29 -27.68
N VAL A 96 7.58 3.24 -26.85
CA VAL A 96 7.12 1.93 -27.30
C VAL A 96 5.72 2.22 -27.84
N SER A 97 5.63 2.31 -29.16
CA SER A 97 4.36 2.38 -29.88
C SER A 97 3.69 1.03 -29.73
N GLY A 98 3.13 0.79 -28.54
CA GLY A 98 2.26 -0.33 -28.25
C GLY A 98 0.87 -0.02 -28.78
N SER A 99 0.60 -0.53 -29.97
CA SER A 99 -0.66 -0.54 -30.71
C SER A 99 -1.95 -0.38 -29.90
N SER A 100 -2.76 0.60 -30.28
CA SER A 100 -4.21 0.54 -30.06
C SER A 100 -4.79 -0.71 -30.73
N LYS A 101 -5.30 -1.65 -29.93
CA LYS A 101 -6.62 -2.31 -30.04
C LYS A 101 -6.63 -3.58 -29.19
N ASN A 102 -7.21 -3.47 -28.00
CA ASN A 102 -8.29 -4.35 -27.57
C ASN A 102 -9.13 -3.60 -26.54
N LYS A 103 -10.28 -3.11 -27.01
CA LYS A 103 -11.42 -2.73 -26.18
C LYS A 103 -12.02 -4.04 -25.69
N THR A 104 -11.40 -4.66 -24.69
CA THR A 104 -12.00 -5.76 -23.94
C THR A 104 -12.54 -5.15 -22.65
N GLU A 105 -13.81 -5.43 -22.39
CA GLU A 105 -14.57 -5.01 -21.22
C GLU A 105 -13.76 -5.17 -19.93
N LEU A 106 -13.72 -4.11 -19.13
CA LEU A 106 -13.11 -4.09 -17.81
C LEU A 106 -13.91 -5.01 -16.87
N ASN A 107 -13.52 -6.29 -16.81
CA ASN A 107 -13.90 -7.22 -15.76
C ASN A 107 -13.14 -6.82 -14.47
N ALA A 108 -13.90 -6.48 -13.44
CA ALA A 108 -13.49 -5.83 -12.19
C ALA A 108 -12.68 -6.71 -11.21
N ASN A 109 -11.77 -7.57 -11.69
CA ASN A 109 -11.17 -8.64 -10.88
C ASN A 109 -9.64 -8.76 -10.86
N SER A 110 -8.87 -7.71 -11.18
CA SER A 110 -7.40 -7.79 -10.98
C SER A 110 -6.73 -6.44 -10.81
N LEU A 111 -6.51 -6.02 -9.55
CA LEU A 111 -5.32 -5.33 -9.02
C LEU A 111 -5.59 -4.93 -7.55
N ASN A 112 -5.43 -5.91 -6.66
CA ASN A 112 -5.41 -5.73 -5.22
C ASN A 112 -4.00 -6.08 -4.71
N LEU A 113 -3.09 -5.10 -4.72
CA LEU A 113 -1.81 -5.10 -4.01
C LEU A 113 -1.50 -3.62 -3.65
N VAL A 114 -1.09 -3.17 -2.46
CA VAL A 114 -0.95 -3.71 -1.11
C VAL A 114 -0.90 -2.44 -0.23
N ASN A 115 -1.81 -2.27 0.72
CA ASN A 115 -1.68 -1.26 1.79
C ASN A 115 -1.04 -1.95 2.99
N GLY A 116 0.24 -1.68 3.26
CA GLY A 116 0.86 -2.02 4.54
C GLY A 116 0.95 -0.77 5.39
N THR A 117 0.33 -0.71 6.56
CA THR A 117 0.82 0.15 7.66
C THR A 117 1.01 -0.68 8.92
N TYR A 118 2.28 -0.98 9.22
CA TYR A 118 2.77 -1.34 10.55
C TYR A 118 3.20 -0.07 11.31
N ASN A 119 2.46 0.30 12.35
CA ASN A 119 3.02 1.12 13.40
C ASN A 119 3.81 0.23 14.36
N SER A 120 4.94 0.79 14.80
CA SER A 120 5.68 0.39 15.99
C SER A 120 4.77 0.40 17.22
N GLU A 121 4.92 -0.58 18.09
CA GLU A 121 5.15 -0.33 19.51
C GLU A 121 5.62 -1.58 20.24
N LEU A 122 6.64 -1.36 21.07
CA LEU A 122 7.25 -2.29 21.99
C LEU A 122 6.21 -2.79 23.00
N THR A 123 6.09 -4.10 23.13
CA THR A 123 5.83 -4.78 24.41
C THR A 123 6.46 -6.17 24.35
N THR A 124 7.78 -6.20 24.49
CA THR A 124 8.50 -7.44 24.78
C THR A 124 8.23 -7.83 26.22
N ASN A 125 7.32 -8.79 26.41
CA ASN A 125 7.37 -9.74 27.52
C ASN A 125 6.46 -10.92 27.19
N SER A 126 7.04 -11.92 26.52
CA SER A 126 6.92 -13.33 26.93
C SER A 126 7.75 -14.20 25.98
N LEU A 127 8.73 -14.86 26.58
CA LEU A 127 9.47 -15.96 25.99
C LEU A 127 8.53 -17.08 25.58
N SER A 128 8.63 -17.53 24.34
CA SER A 128 8.42 -18.93 23.94
C SER A 128 9.19 -19.15 22.65
N GLN A 129 10.26 -19.93 22.78
CA GLN A 129 10.99 -20.56 21.71
C GLN A 129 10.00 -21.30 20.79
N ASP A 130 10.10 -21.12 19.49
CA ASP A 130 10.11 -22.23 18.55
C ASP A 130 10.50 -21.76 17.14
N SER A 131 11.63 -22.29 16.72
CA SER A 131 12.23 -22.17 15.40
C SER A 131 11.39 -22.92 14.36
N ASN A 132 11.36 -22.39 13.14
CA ASN A 132 10.70 -22.91 11.93
C ASN A 132 9.23 -22.51 11.75
N ASN A 133 8.99 -21.27 11.30
CA ASN A 133 7.78 -20.98 10.55
C ASN A 133 8.13 -20.13 9.34
N SER A 134 8.27 -20.77 8.18
CA SER A 134 8.18 -20.10 6.89
C SER A 134 6.96 -19.18 6.94
N HIS A 135 7.15 -17.86 6.90
CA HIS A 135 6.06 -16.89 6.98
C HIS A 135 5.18 -17.00 5.72
N LYS A 136 4.30 -18.01 5.71
CA LYS A 136 3.27 -18.20 4.70
C LYS A 136 2.28 -17.05 4.89
N ARG A 137 2.32 -16.07 3.98
CA ARG A 137 1.29 -15.02 3.92
C ARG A 137 -0.07 -15.73 3.87
N MET A 138 -0.94 -15.43 4.84
CA MET A 138 -2.28 -15.99 4.93
C MET A 138 -3.05 -15.61 3.66
N SER A 139 -3.69 -16.59 3.00
CA SER A 139 -4.47 -16.31 1.79
C SER A 139 -5.65 -15.39 2.14
N VAL A 140 -6.14 -14.65 1.15
CA VAL A 140 -7.36 -13.83 1.30
C VAL A 140 -8.54 -14.72 1.71
N ASP A 141 -8.62 -15.93 1.17
CA ASP A 141 -9.67 -16.90 1.53
C ASP A 141 -9.59 -17.34 2.98
N ASP A 142 -8.38 -17.51 3.52
CA ASP A 142 -8.18 -17.87 4.92
C ASP A 142 -8.59 -16.71 5.85
N CYS A 143 -8.40 -15.46 5.41
CA CYS A 143 -8.88 -14.28 6.13
C CYS A 143 -10.41 -14.26 6.20
N TYR A 144 -11.09 -14.52 5.08
CA TYR A 144 -12.55 -14.59 5.05
C TYR A 144 -13.09 -15.68 5.97
N LYS A 145 -12.50 -16.89 5.92
CA LYS A 145 -12.89 -18.01 6.79
C LYS A 145 -12.82 -17.64 8.28
N LYS A 146 -11.71 -17.04 8.71
CA LYS A 146 -11.54 -16.60 10.10
C LYS A 146 -12.56 -15.55 10.54
N ILE A 147 -12.90 -14.60 9.66
CA ILE A 147 -13.94 -13.60 9.98
C ILE A 147 -15.30 -14.29 10.14
N ILE A 148 -15.67 -15.16 9.20
CA ILE A 148 -16.95 -15.89 9.24
C ILE A 148 -17.04 -16.77 10.50
N GLU A 149 -15.97 -17.49 10.83
CA GLU A 149 -15.88 -18.30 12.05
C GLU A 149 -16.07 -17.45 13.31
N ALA A 150 -15.41 -16.29 13.39
CA ALA A 150 -15.54 -15.39 14.52
C ALA A 150 -16.96 -14.79 14.65
N VAL A 151 -17.60 -14.46 13.53
CA VAL A 151 -19.00 -13.99 13.52
C VAL A 151 -19.94 -15.11 13.97
N HIS A 152 -19.69 -16.36 13.55
CA HIS A 152 -20.49 -17.51 13.96
C HIS A 152 -20.38 -17.76 15.48
N ASN A 153 -19.17 -17.69 16.03
CA ASN A 153 -18.92 -17.97 17.46
C ASN A 153 -19.46 -16.88 18.41
N HIS A 154 -19.41 -15.61 18.00
CA HIS A 154 -19.79 -14.48 18.85
C HIS A 154 -21.13 -13.84 18.46
N GLY A 155 -21.74 -14.28 17.36
CA GLY A 155 -22.97 -13.72 16.78
C GLY A 155 -22.79 -12.39 16.06
N THR A 156 -21.89 -11.53 16.54
CA THR A 156 -21.52 -10.26 15.90
C THR A 156 -20.04 -9.95 16.06
N ILE A 157 -19.50 -9.16 15.15
CA ILE A 157 -18.12 -8.70 15.20
C ILE A 157 -17.99 -7.21 14.89
N LYS A 158 -17.04 -6.54 15.55
CA LYS A 158 -16.59 -5.18 15.25
C LYS A 158 -15.35 -5.21 14.37
N ARG A 159 -15.14 -4.12 13.62
CA ARG A 159 -13.91 -3.92 12.82
C ARG A 159 -12.64 -4.03 13.66
N GLU A 160 -12.66 -3.58 14.90
CA GLU A 160 -11.53 -3.71 15.85
C GLU A 160 -11.17 -5.17 16.13
N GLN A 161 -12.17 -6.02 16.36
CA GLN A 161 -11.95 -7.44 16.59
C GLN A 161 -11.36 -8.13 15.34
N VAL A 162 -11.81 -7.75 14.14
CA VAL A 162 -11.23 -8.27 12.88
C VAL A 162 -9.76 -7.87 12.71
N GLN A 163 -9.40 -6.63 13.07
CA GLN A 163 -8.01 -6.19 13.04
C GLN A 163 -7.12 -7.07 13.93
N ASN A 164 -7.61 -7.39 15.14
CA ASN A 164 -6.87 -8.19 16.11
C ASN A 164 -6.76 -9.66 15.69
N ILE A 165 -7.85 -10.27 15.19
CA ILE A 165 -7.88 -11.69 14.78
C ILE A 165 -6.95 -11.95 13.58
N LEU A 166 -6.90 -11.01 12.64
CA LEU A 166 -6.12 -11.17 11.40
C LEU A 166 -4.75 -10.50 11.46
N ASN A 167 -4.47 -9.73 12.53
CA ASN A 167 -3.31 -8.86 12.64
C ASN A 167 -3.14 -7.95 11.41
N VAL A 168 -4.20 -7.23 11.05
CA VAL A 168 -4.24 -6.33 9.88
C VAL A 168 -4.70 -4.92 10.26
N GLY A 169 -4.27 -3.92 9.48
CA GLY A 169 -4.70 -2.53 9.70
C GLY A 169 -6.19 -2.28 9.41
N SER A 170 -6.74 -1.22 10.01
CA SER A 170 -8.15 -0.79 9.90
C SER A 170 -8.68 -0.72 8.47
N THR A 171 -7.86 -0.25 7.52
CA THR A 171 -8.22 -0.18 6.10
C THR A 171 -8.45 -1.56 5.52
N LYS A 172 -7.54 -2.52 5.78
CA LYS A 172 -7.66 -3.88 5.26
C LYS A 172 -8.81 -4.64 5.92
N ALA A 173 -8.99 -4.48 7.23
CA ALA A 173 -10.15 -5.03 7.94
C ALA A 173 -11.48 -4.49 7.36
N LYS A 174 -11.55 -3.17 7.07
CA LYS A 174 -12.72 -2.57 6.42
C LYS A 174 -12.95 -3.15 5.02
N GLN A 175 -11.89 -3.33 4.22
CA GLN A 175 -11.99 -3.93 2.89
C GLN A 175 -12.54 -5.36 2.96
N LEU A 176 -11.96 -6.22 3.79
CA LEU A 176 -12.42 -7.61 3.94
C LEU A 176 -13.88 -7.70 4.38
N LEU A 177 -14.29 -6.86 5.33
CA LEU A 177 -15.68 -6.77 5.78
C LEU A 177 -16.60 -6.24 4.66
N SER A 178 -16.17 -5.24 3.90
CA SER A 178 -16.93 -4.71 2.77
C SER A 178 -17.11 -5.74 1.66
N ASP A 179 -16.09 -6.56 1.39
CA ASP A 179 -16.16 -7.63 0.39
C ASP A 179 -17.17 -8.70 0.82
N LEU A 180 -17.12 -9.14 2.08
CA LEU A 180 -18.07 -10.12 2.64
C LEU A 180 -19.51 -9.58 2.65
N VAL A 181 -19.71 -8.28 2.92
CA VAL A 181 -21.02 -7.63 2.79
C VAL A 181 -21.49 -7.63 1.33
N SER A 182 -20.59 -7.32 0.39
CA SER A 182 -20.92 -7.27 -1.04
C SER A 182 -21.25 -8.66 -1.61
N ARG A 183 -20.65 -9.71 -1.05
CA ARG A 183 -20.94 -11.12 -1.39
C ARG A 183 -22.22 -11.64 -0.74
N GLY A 184 -22.73 -10.95 0.29
CA GLY A 184 -23.92 -11.36 1.03
C GLY A 184 -23.66 -12.34 2.18
N ASP A 185 -22.40 -12.59 2.56
CA ASP A 185 -22.05 -13.50 3.66
C ASP A 185 -22.40 -12.90 5.04
N ILE A 186 -22.27 -11.58 5.17
CA ILE A 186 -22.55 -10.82 6.39
C ILE A 186 -23.33 -9.55 6.07
N SER A 187 -24.00 -8.97 7.07
CA SER A 187 -24.65 -7.67 6.97
C SER A 187 -24.16 -6.68 8.03
N VAL A 188 -24.30 -5.40 7.72
CA VAL A 188 -23.94 -4.31 8.64
C VAL A 188 -25.13 -4.01 9.56
N CYS A 189 -24.88 -3.94 10.87
CA CYS A 189 -25.83 -3.51 11.88
C CYS A 189 -25.33 -2.26 12.62
N GLY A 190 -26.25 -1.38 12.99
CA GLY A 190 -25.93 -0.13 13.68
C GLY A 190 -25.35 0.97 12.78
N LYS A 191 -24.93 2.08 13.39
CA LYS A 191 -24.38 3.25 12.69
C LYS A 191 -23.22 3.87 13.48
N GLY A 192 -22.24 4.43 12.77
CA GLY A 192 -21.12 5.15 13.37
C GLY A 192 -20.30 4.26 14.32
N ARG A 193 -20.12 4.70 15.58
CA ARG A 193 -19.37 3.94 16.60
C ARG A 193 -20.02 2.63 17.00
N ALA A 194 -21.33 2.47 16.77
CA ALA A 194 -22.09 1.26 17.06
C ALA A 194 -22.13 0.27 15.88
N THR A 195 -21.32 0.48 14.84
CA THR A 195 -21.32 -0.40 13.66
C THR A 195 -20.74 -1.77 14.00
N THR A 196 -21.53 -2.82 13.81
CA THR A 196 -21.13 -4.22 13.92
C THR A 196 -21.53 -4.99 12.66
N TYR A 197 -21.03 -6.20 12.52
CA TYR A 197 -21.33 -7.10 11.41
C TYR A 197 -21.90 -8.40 11.96
N VAL A 198 -22.93 -8.91 11.32
CA VAL A 198 -23.63 -10.14 11.72
C VAL A 198 -23.75 -11.08 10.52
N PHE A 199 -23.86 -12.37 10.79
CA PHE A 199 -24.03 -13.37 9.73
C PHE A 199 -25.42 -13.23 9.09
N ASN A 200 -25.48 -13.32 7.76
CA ASN A 200 -26.76 -13.39 7.07
C ASN A 200 -27.29 -14.82 7.18
N ARG A 201 -28.39 -15.01 7.91
CA ARG A 201 -29.12 -16.28 7.85
C ARG A 201 -29.74 -16.40 6.45
N SER A 202 -29.25 -17.36 5.67
CA SER A 202 -29.99 -17.89 4.52
C SER A 202 -31.21 -18.68 5.01
#